data_AF-A0A970TYN4-F1
#
_entry.id   AF-A0A970TYN4-F1
#
_cell.length_a   1.000
_cell.length_b   1.000
_cell.length_c   1.000
_cell.angle_alpha   90.00
_cell.angle_beta   90.00
_cell.angle_gamma   90.00
#
_symmetry.space_group_name_H-M   'P 1'
#
loop_
_entity.id
_entity.type
_entity.pdbx_description
1 polymer ?
#
loop_
_entity_poly.entity_id
_entity_poly.type
_entity_poly.pdbx_seq_one_letter_code
_entity_poly.pdbx_strand_id
1 'polypeptide(L)'
;MNFYNLMKYSKDEQILPQIMYSFHSAWINEEPEMNPLFNFMFAVFSGKITYPLPWGDFEIKAWDNCIEDAVETLIEFPLDRFNWAHENSHRLDLRILPPQQAAEPYEEICRSRGYRVNGKVLPVSERYFNHWNTDPWRLDYGGDGRVLGNGTVFLLPYYMGLYHGFIEE
;
A
#
# COMPACT_ATOMS: atom_id res chain seq x y z
N MET A 1 -5.50 5.03 9.42
CA MET A 1 -6.35 5.99 8.68
C MET A 1 -7.71 5.37 8.41
N ASN A 2 -8.82 6.07 8.63
CA ASN A 2 -10.18 5.50 8.55
C ASN A 2 -11.05 6.18 7.47
N PHE A 3 -10.46 6.47 6.31
CA PHE A 3 -11.13 7.19 5.22
C PHE A 3 -12.31 6.40 4.64
N TYR A 4 -12.18 5.07 4.49
CA TYR A 4 -13.24 4.23 3.93
C TYR A 4 -14.57 4.38 4.68
N ASN A 5 -14.56 4.35 6.01
CA ASN A 5 -15.80 4.49 6.78
C ASN A 5 -16.33 5.92 6.73
N LEU A 6 -15.47 6.94 6.74
CA LEU A 6 -15.88 8.33 6.58
C LEU A 6 -16.58 8.53 5.22
N MET A 7 -15.98 8.02 4.13
CA MET A 7 -16.56 8.09 2.80
C MET A 7 -17.86 7.28 2.66
N LYS A 8 -17.92 6.08 3.25
CA LYS A 8 -19.09 5.18 3.14
C LYS A 8 -20.30 5.66 3.94
N TYR A 9 -20.07 6.25 5.11
CA TYR A 9 -21.15 6.53 6.06
C TYR A 9 -21.43 8.02 6.29
N SER A 10 -20.57 8.94 5.80
CA SER A 10 -20.88 10.36 5.84
C SER A 10 -22.09 10.66 4.96
N LYS A 11 -23.02 11.45 5.49
CA LYS A 11 -24.20 11.97 4.76
C LYS A 11 -24.06 13.44 4.42
N ASP A 12 -23.00 14.09 4.89
CA ASP A 12 -22.78 15.51 4.67
C ASP A 12 -22.01 15.68 3.36
N GLU A 13 -22.74 16.10 2.32
CA GLU A 13 -22.20 16.33 0.98
C GLU A 13 -21.13 17.43 0.96
N GLN A 14 -21.14 18.35 1.93
CA GLN A 14 -20.19 19.45 1.97
C GLN A 14 -18.79 19.05 2.39
N ILE A 15 -18.64 17.91 3.10
CA ILE A 15 -17.35 17.40 3.58
C ILE A 15 -16.79 16.24 2.75
N LEU A 16 -17.63 15.58 1.95
CA LEU A 16 -17.23 14.45 1.11
C LEU A 16 -16.07 14.79 0.15
N PRO A 17 -16.07 15.94 -0.57
CA PRO A 17 -14.94 16.31 -1.41
C PRO A 17 -13.61 16.43 -0.64
N GLN A 18 -13.64 17.00 0.56
CA GLN A 18 -12.47 17.24 1.41
C GLN A 18 -11.92 15.94 1.97
N ILE A 19 -12.81 15.03 2.40
CA ILE A 19 -12.44 13.68 2.82
C ILE A 19 -11.82 12.93 1.64
N MET A 20 -12.44 12.99 0.45
CA MET A 20 -11.94 12.30 -0.74
C MET A 20 -10.59 12.85 -1.19
N TYR A 21 -10.39 14.16 -1.16
CA TYR A 21 -9.10 14.80 -1.48
C TYR A 21 -8.00 14.42 -0.49
N SER A 22 -8.34 14.38 0.81
CA SER A 22 -7.43 13.91 1.85
C SER A 22 -7.08 12.44 1.68
N PHE A 23 -8.08 11.62 1.31
CA PHE A 23 -7.88 10.19 1.05
C PHE A 23 -6.98 9.97 -0.18
N HIS A 24 -7.20 10.71 -1.26
CA HIS A 24 -6.34 10.68 -2.45
C HIS A 24 -4.90 11.07 -2.12
N SER A 25 -4.70 12.11 -1.32
CA SER A 25 -3.37 12.54 -0.89
C SER A 25 -2.66 11.46 -0.06
N ALA A 26 -3.37 10.78 0.83
CA ALA A 26 -2.84 9.64 1.57
C ALA A 26 -2.55 8.44 0.65
N TRP A 27 -3.44 8.17 -0.30
CA TRP A 27 -3.29 7.07 -1.26
C TRP A 27 -2.09 7.24 -2.17
N ILE A 28 -1.79 8.45 -2.63
CA ILE A 28 -0.55 8.72 -3.39
C ILE A 28 0.71 8.27 -2.63
N ASN A 29 0.74 8.45 -1.30
CA ASN A 29 1.89 8.03 -0.50
C ASN A 29 1.95 6.51 -0.30
N GLU A 30 0.80 5.85 -0.22
CA GLU A 30 0.66 4.40 0.03
C GLU A 30 0.69 3.56 -1.26
N GLU A 31 0.40 4.17 -2.42
CA GLU A 31 0.38 3.52 -3.74
C GLU A 31 1.66 2.72 -4.02
N PRO A 32 2.88 3.26 -3.81
CA PRO A 32 4.09 2.51 -4.08
C PRO A 32 4.34 1.37 -3.06
N GLU A 33 3.64 1.35 -1.93
CA GLU A 33 3.72 0.29 -0.92
C GLU A 33 2.90 -0.96 -1.30
N MET A 34 2.03 -0.82 -2.32
CA MET A 34 1.18 -1.88 -2.85
C MET A 34 0.29 -2.54 -1.79
N ASN A 35 -0.18 -1.77 -0.82
CA ASN A 35 -1.09 -2.31 0.20
C ASN A 35 -2.48 -2.60 -0.41
N PRO A 36 -2.89 -3.87 -0.52
CA PRO A 36 -4.12 -4.24 -1.21
C PRO A 36 -5.36 -3.70 -0.50
N LEU A 37 -5.32 -3.58 0.83
CA LEU A 37 -6.44 -3.04 1.59
C LEU A 37 -6.64 -1.55 1.26
N PHE A 38 -5.55 -0.78 1.21
CA PHE A 38 -5.61 0.64 0.94
C PHE A 38 -6.02 0.93 -0.50
N ASN A 39 -5.47 0.18 -1.46
CA ASN A 39 -5.84 0.26 -2.87
C ASN A 39 -7.32 -0.06 -3.08
N PHE A 40 -7.84 -1.17 -2.54
CA PHE A 40 -9.27 -1.47 -2.65
C PHE A 40 -10.14 -0.44 -1.96
N MET A 41 -9.79 0.04 -0.75
CA MET A 41 -10.55 1.09 -0.08
C MET A 41 -10.66 2.36 -0.94
N PHE A 42 -9.58 2.74 -1.63
CA PHE A 42 -9.57 3.93 -2.48
C PHE A 42 -10.31 3.72 -3.80
N ALA A 43 -10.09 2.58 -4.46
CA ALA A 43 -10.72 2.21 -5.72
C ALA A 43 -12.25 2.25 -5.67
N VAL A 44 -12.86 1.93 -4.51
CA VAL A 44 -14.32 2.00 -4.31
C VAL A 44 -14.89 3.39 -4.59
N PHE A 45 -14.15 4.46 -4.30
CA PHE A 45 -14.62 5.84 -4.43
C PHE A 45 -13.99 6.59 -5.61
N SER A 46 -13.02 5.97 -6.29
CA SER A 46 -12.37 6.50 -7.48
C SER A 46 -13.38 6.90 -8.55
N GLY A 47 -13.25 8.13 -9.08
CA GLY A 47 -14.11 8.68 -10.14
C GLY A 47 -15.53 9.07 -9.70
N LYS A 48 -15.87 8.95 -8.41
CA LYS A 48 -17.23 9.27 -7.91
C LYS A 48 -17.40 10.71 -7.42
N ILE A 49 -16.29 11.41 -7.17
CA ILE A 49 -16.28 12.74 -6.54
C ILE A 49 -15.26 13.63 -7.25
N THR A 50 -15.66 14.87 -7.48
CA THR A 50 -14.77 15.95 -7.92
C THR A 50 -14.43 16.85 -6.73
N TYR A 51 -13.23 17.43 -6.77
CA TYR A 51 -12.79 18.41 -5.78
C TYR A 51 -12.64 19.79 -6.42
N PRO A 52 -13.30 20.83 -5.90
CA PRO A 52 -13.21 22.17 -6.48
C PRO A 52 -11.83 22.79 -6.16
N LEU A 53 -11.09 23.16 -7.19
CA LEU A 53 -9.86 23.96 -7.07
C LEU A 53 -10.12 25.39 -7.60
N PRO A 54 -9.27 26.36 -7.24
CA PRO A 54 -9.36 27.71 -7.80
C PRO A 54 -9.32 27.77 -9.34
N TRP A 55 -8.81 26.71 -9.99
CA TRP A 55 -8.56 26.61 -11.42
C TRP A 55 -9.57 25.72 -12.17
N GLY A 56 -10.56 25.15 -11.46
CA GLY A 56 -11.54 24.22 -12.01
C GLY A 56 -11.75 22.99 -11.14
N ASP A 57 -12.64 22.11 -11.58
CA ASP A 57 -12.95 20.87 -10.87
C ASP A 57 -11.90 19.80 -11.17
N PHE A 58 -11.33 19.21 -10.13
CA PHE A 58 -10.39 18.11 -10.21
C PHE A 58 -11.11 16.79 -10.00
N GLU A 59 -11.11 15.94 -11.01
CA GLU A 59 -11.63 14.57 -10.88
C GLU A 59 -10.65 13.71 -10.09
N ILE A 60 -11.10 13.18 -8.95
CA ILE A 60 -10.27 12.31 -8.13
C ILE A 60 -10.44 10.87 -8.63
N LYS A 61 -9.39 10.34 -9.27
CA LYS A 61 -9.35 8.99 -9.81
C LYS A 61 -8.07 8.27 -9.41
N ALA A 62 -8.18 6.98 -9.11
CA ALA A 62 -7.03 6.09 -8.95
C ALA A 62 -6.23 5.99 -10.26
N TRP A 63 -4.92 5.79 -10.12
CA TRP A 63 -4.06 5.48 -11.26
C TRP A 63 -4.33 4.08 -11.79
N ASP A 64 -3.94 3.86 -13.05
CA ASP A 64 -4.39 2.71 -13.85
C ASP A 64 -4.03 1.34 -13.25
N ASN A 65 -3.02 1.26 -12.41
CA ASN A 65 -2.48 0.03 -11.81
C ASN A 65 -2.98 -0.27 -10.37
N CYS A 66 -3.91 0.54 -9.84
CA CYS A 66 -4.31 0.47 -8.43
C CYS A 66 -4.88 -0.91 -8.04
N ILE A 67 -5.74 -1.49 -8.87
CA ILE A 67 -6.38 -2.80 -8.60
C ILE A 67 -5.40 -3.93 -8.89
N GLU A 68 -4.65 -3.82 -9.98
CA GLU A 68 -3.66 -4.80 -10.44
C GLU A 68 -2.58 -5.01 -9.38
N ASP A 69 -2.07 -3.94 -8.78
CA ASP A 69 -1.07 -4.02 -7.70
C ASP A 69 -1.60 -4.70 -6.44
N ALA A 70 -2.88 -4.45 -6.12
CA ALA A 70 -3.53 -5.08 -4.98
C ALA A 70 -3.68 -6.59 -5.21
N VAL A 71 -4.07 -6.98 -6.43
CA VAL A 71 -4.21 -8.38 -6.83
C VAL A 71 -2.84 -9.07 -6.91
N GLU A 72 -1.83 -8.44 -7.51
CA GLU A 72 -0.44 -8.93 -7.53
C GLU A 72 0.05 -9.24 -6.11
N THR A 73 -0.19 -8.30 -5.19
CA THR A 73 0.20 -8.48 -3.79
C THR A 73 -0.54 -9.65 -3.14
N LEU A 74 -1.83 -9.85 -3.42
CA LEU A 74 -2.57 -11.00 -2.89
C LEU A 74 -2.06 -12.33 -3.46
N ILE A 75 -1.76 -12.39 -4.75
CA ILE A 75 -1.24 -13.60 -5.42
C ILE A 75 0.12 -14.01 -4.86
N GLU A 76 1.00 -13.03 -4.63
CA GLU A 76 2.38 -13.25 -4.17
C GLU A 76 2.48 -13.60 -2.68
N PHE A 77 1.40 -13.49 -1.90
CA PHE A 77 1.46 -13.80 -0.46
C PHE A 77 1.87 -15.27 -0.22
N PRO A 78 2.94 -15.55 0.54
CA PRO A 78 3.34 -16.92 0.80
C PRO A 78 2.30 -17.64 1.65
N LEU A 79 1.93 -18.86 1.24
CA LEU A 79 0.90 -19.65 1.92
C LEU A 79 1.32 -20.08 3.34
N ASP A 80 2.60 -20.38 3.53
CA ASP A 80 3.12 -20.87 4.82
C ASP A 80 3.27 -19.76 5.88
N ARG A 81 3.43 -18.52 5.43
CA ARG A 81 3.67 -17.31 6.24
C ARG A 81 4.75 -17.51 7.32
N PHE A 82 5.72 -18.40 7.14
CA PHE A 82 6.83 -18.51 8.10
C PHE A 82 7.75 -17.29 7.98
N ASN A 83 8.34 -16.87 9.10
CA ASN A 83 9.31 -15.78 9.13
C ASN A 83 10.68 -16.21 8.58
N TRP A 84 10.74 -16.58 7.30
CA TRP A 84 12.00 -16.80 6.62
C TRP A 84 12.79 -15.48 6.56
N ALA A 85 14.10 -15.57 6.79
CA ALA A 85 14.98 -14.43 6.58
C ALA A 85 15.07 -14.12 5.08
N HIS A 86 15.02 -12.84 4.74
CA HIS A 86 15.21 -12.32 3.39
C HIS A 86 16.33 -11.29 3.42
N GLU A 87 17.32 -11.44 2.55
CA GLU A 87 18.39 -10.47 2.35
C GLU A 87 18.31 -10.01 0.90
N ASN A 88 17.95 -8.76 0.66
CA ASN A 88 17.76 -8.19 -0.68
C ASN A 88 18.67 -6.99 -0.93
N SER A 89 19.31 -6.41 0.10
CA SER A 89 20.17 -5.22 -0.05
C SER A 89 21.41 -5.42 -0.93
N HIS A 90 21.80 -6.69 -1.18
CA HIS A 90 22.88 -7.05 -2.09
C HIS A 90 22.49 -6.96 -3.58
N ARG A 91 21.19 -6.86 -3.88
CA ARG A 91 20.67 -6.81 -5.25
C ARG A 91 21.09 -5.53 -5.98
N LEU A 92 21.48 -5.68 -7.24
CA LEU A 92 21.94 -4.57 -8.07
C LEU A 92 20.83 -3.89 -8.87
N ASP A 93 19.65 -4.53 -8.94
CA ASP A 93 18.48 -4.01 -9.65
C ASP A 93 17.60 -3.09 -8.79
N LEU A 94 17.96 -2.88 -7.52
CA LEU A 94 17.23 -2.02 -6.60
C LEU A 94 17.81 -0.60 -6.55
N ARG A 95 16.93 0.37 -6.28
CA ARG A 95 17.31 1.76 -6.02
C ARG A 95 17.27 2.03 -4.52
N ILE A 96 18.30 2.69 -4.01
CA ILE A 96 18.37 3.12 -2.61
C ILE A 96 17.46 4.34 -2.44
N LEU A 97 16.76 4.42 -1.31
CA LEU A 97 15.99 5.62 -0.99
C LEU A 97 16.90 6.85 -0.87
N PRO A 98 16.50 8.00 -1.43
CA PRO A 98 17.22 9.24 -1.25
C PRO A 98 17.16 9.70 0.22
N PRO A 99 18.12 10.53 0.67
CA PRO A 99 18.18 11.02 2.06
C PRO A 99 16.91 11.72 2.54
N GLN A 100 16.16 12.34 1.62
CA GLN A 100 14.91 13.05 1.91
C GLN A 100 13.78 12.12 2.35
N GLN A 101 13.93 10.81 2.15
CA GLN A 101 12.96 9.78 2.55
C GLN A 101 13.48 8.93 3.73
N ALA A 102 14.52 9.42 4.43
CA ALA A 102 14.96 8.84 5.69
C ALA A 102 13.81 8.81 6.71
N ALA A 103 13.76 7.76 7.55
CA ALA A 103 12.73 7.67 8.59
C ALA A 103 12.99 8.71 9.68
N GLU A 104 14.27 8.97 9.95
CA GLU A 104 14.74 9.97 10.90
C GLU A 104 15.72 10.94 10.22
N PRO A 105 15.68 12.26 10.51
CA PRO A 105 16.52 13.26 9.84
C PRO A 105 18.04 13.05 9.96
N TYR A 106 18.47 12.24 10.93
CA TYR A 106 19.87 11.94 11.25
C TYR A 106 20.26 10.51 10.85
N GLU A 107 19.36 9.75 10.21
CA GLU A 107 19.66 8.41 9.71
C GLU A 107 20.70 8.50 8.57
N GLU A 108 21.79 7.74 8.68
CA GLU A 108 22.76 7.64 7.60
C GLU A 108 22.15 6.93 6.39
N ILE A 109 22.61 7.28 5.18
CA ILE A 109 22.18 6.59 3.96
C ILE A 109 22.64 5.13 4.04
N CYS A 110 21.70 4.23 4.25
CA CYS A 110 21.94 2.80 4.37
C CYS A 110 21.42 2.05 3.13
N ARG A 111 22.14 1.02 2.69
CA ARG A 111 21.68 0.10 1.62
C ARG A 111 20.51 -0.79 2.05
N SER A 112 20.04 -0.69 3.28
CA SER A 112 18.95 -1.51 3.83
C SER A 112 17.55 -0.99 3.49
N ARG A 113 17.42 0.21 2.89
CA ARG A 113 16.14 0.79 2.47
C ARG A 113 16.16 1.18 0.99
N GLY A 114 15.15 0.76 0.24
CA GLY A 114 15.10 0.94 -1.21
C GLY A 114 13.80 0.48 -1.84
N TYR A 115 13.80 0.47 -3.18
CA TYR A 115 12.64 0.18 -4.00
C TYR A 115 13.04 -0.37 -5.38
N ARG A 116 12.12 -1.03 -6.06
CA ARG A 116 12.29 -1.54 -7.42
C ARG A 116 12.35 -0.39 -8.42
N VAL A 117 12.93 -0.61 -9.60
CA VAL A 117 13.06 0.44 -10.63
C VAL A 117 11.75 1.07 -11.09
N ASN A 118 10.61 0.41 -10.85
CA ASN A 118 9.26 0.90 -11.14
C ASN A 118 8.72 1.87 -10.08
N GLY A 119 9.50 2.22 -9.05
CA GLY A 119 9.07 3.13 -7.97
C GLY A 119 8.40 2.44 -6.78
N LYS A 120 8.19 1.12 -6.82
CA LYS A 120 7.43 0.39 -5.81
C LYS A 120 8.32 -0.41 -4.87
N VAL A 121 7.80 -0.73 -3.69
CA VAL A 121 8.48 -1.59 -2.71
C VAL A 121 8.69 -3.02 -3.25
N LEU A 122 9.46 -3.82 -2.53
CA LEU A 122 9.62 -5.24 -2.84
C LEU A 122 8.27 -5.97 -2.85
N PRO A 123 8.08 -6.97 -3.71
CA PRO A 123 6.88 -7.81 -3.67
C PRO A 123 6.74 -8.49 -2.31
N VAL A 124 5.51 -8.84 -1.93
CA VAL A 124 5.26 -9.43 -0.60
C VAL A 124 5.92 -10.80 -0.42
N SER A 125 6.17 -11.53 -1.50
CA SER A 125 6.90 -12.80 -1.50
C SER A 125 8.36 -12.67 -1.06
N GLU A 126 8.94 -11.47 -1.15
CA GLU A 126 10.32 -11.16 -0.73
C GLU A 126 10.37 -10.43 0.62
N ARG A 127 9.24 -10.36 1.34
CA ARG A 127 9.07 -9.59 2.56
C ARG A 127 8.42 -10.42 3.65
N TYR A 128 8.62 -10.03 4.91
CA TYR A 128 7.91 -10.61 6.03
C TYR A 128 7.34 -9.55 6.97
N PHE A 129 6.02 -9.61 7.21
CA PHE A 129 5.34 -8.76 8.17
C PHE A 129 4.07 -9.43 8.71
N ASN A 130 3.70 -9.04 9.93
CA ASN A 130 2.50 -9.51 10.61
C ASN A 130 1.30 -8.57 10.42
N HIS A 131 1.56 -7.29 10.23
CA HIS A 131 0.56 -6.26 10.03
C HIS A 131 1.11 -5.24 9.02
N TRP A 132 0.22 -4.51 8.36
CA TRP A 132 0.56 -3.39 7.47
C TRP A 132 1.00 -2.15 8.28
N ASN A 133 2.04 -2.30 9.10
CA ASN A 133 2.55 -1.25 9.99
C ASN A 133 4.09 -1.24 10.08
N THR A 134 4.75 -1.99 9.21
CA THR A 134 6.21 -2.04 9.10
C THR A 134 6.69 -1.07 8.04
N ASP A 135 7.93 -0.60 8.13
CA ASP A 135 8.59 0.13 7.04
C ASP A 135 8.70 -0.76 5.79
N PRO A 136 7.91 -0.50 4.74
CA PRO A 136 7.84 -1.38 3.57
C PRO A 136 9.03 -1.19 2.63
N TRP A 137 9.78 -0.09 2.81
CA TRP A 137 10.98 0.23 2.05
C TRP A 137 12.20 -0.53 2.56
N ARG A 138 12.12 -1.20 3.70
CA ARG A 138 13.18 -2.09 4.19
C ARG A 138 13.37 -3.26 3.23
N LEU A 139 14.63 -3.51 2.86
CA LEU A 139 15.02 -4.57 1.93
C LEU A 139 15.31 -5.89 2.62
N ASP A 140 15.89 -5.83 3.84
CA ASP A 140 16.31 -7.02 4.57
C ASP A 140 15.36 -7.31 5.75
N TYR A 141 14.87 -8.55 5.81
CA TYR A 141 13.98 -9.05 6.84
C TYR A 141 14.66 -10.20 7.58
N GLY A 142 14.80 -10.07 8.90
CA GLY A 142 15.30 -11.18 9.73
C GLY A 142 14.24 -12.27 9.91
N GLY A 143 14.66 -13.38 10.51
CA GLY A 143 13.78 -14.48 10.85
C GLY A 143 14.50 -15.82 10.87
N ASP A 144 13.87 -16.84 11.43
CA ASP A 144 14.44 -18.18 11.59
C ASP A 144 13.44 -19.29 11.22
N GLY A 145 12.32 -18.93 10.59
CA GLY A 145 11.25 -19.84 10.20
C GLY A 145 10.42 -20.42 11.37
N ARG A 146 10.60 -19.94 12.61
CA ARG A 146 9.86 -20.45 13.79
C ARG A 146 8.63 -19.65 14.16
N VAL A 147 8.36 -18.53 13.50
CA VAL A 147 7.20 -17.67 13.74
C VAL A 147 6.26 -17.77 12.56
N LEU A 148 4.98 -18.00 12.86
CA LEU A 148 3.90 -17.98 11.89
C LEU A 148 3.30 -16.57 11.79
N GLY A 149 3.20 -16.06 10.58
CA GLY A 149 2.63 -14.75 10.28
C GLY A 149 1.11 -14.71 10.44
N ASN A 150 0.58 -13.55 10.83
CA ASN A 150 -0.86 -13.32 10.91
C ASN A 150 -1.53 -13.36 9.51
N GLY A 151 -2.52 -14.24 9.31
CA GLY A 151 -3.28 -14.36 8.06
C GLY A 151 -4.20 -13.17 7.71
N THR A 152 -4.48 -12.30 8.68
CA THR A 152 -5.41 -11.16 8.51
C THR A 152 -4.93 -10.18 7.43
N VAL A 153 -3.62 -10.03 7.24
CA VAL A 153 -3.06 -9.16 6.19
C VAL A 153 -3.44 -9.59 4.77
N PHE A 154 -3.79 -10.86 4.58
CA PHE A 154 -4.34 -11.39 3.33
C PHE A 154 -5.86 -11.42 3.36
N LEU A 155 -6.46 -11.99 4.41
CA LEU A 155 -7.90 -12.25 4.46
C LEU A 155 -8.72 -10.95 4.40
N LEU A 156 -8.32 -9.92 5.14
CA LEU A 156 -9.05 -8.65 5.17
C LEU A 156 -9.13 -7.98 3.78
N PRO A 157 -8.01 -7.75 3.07
CA PRO A 157 -8.06 -7.21 1.71
C PRO A 157 -8.71 -8.17 0.70
N TYR A 158 -8.48 -9.48 0.80
CA TYR A 158 -9.10 -10.45 -0.12
C TYR A 158 -10.63 -10.38 -0.07
N TYR A 159 -11.23 -10.47 1.13
CA TYR A 159 -12.68 -10.36 1.28
C TYR A 159 -13.21 -8.96 0.95
N MET A 160 -12.39 -7.91 1.11
CA MET A 160 -12.77 -6.58 0.64
C MET A 160 -12.82 -6.51 -0.89
N GLY A 161 -11.87 -7.13 -1.59
CA GLY A 161 -11.86 -7.28 -3.03
C GLY A 161 -13.09 -8.02 -3.54
N LEU A 162 -13.44 -9.15 -2.92
CA LEU A 162 -14.66 -9.91 -3.22
C LEU A 162 -15.93 -9.07 -2.97
N TYR A 163 -16.04 -8.41 -1.82
CA TYR A 163 -17.24 -7.64 -1.44
C TYR A 163 -17.54 -6.48 -2.39
N HIS A 164 -16.52 -5.85 -2.98
CA HIS A 164 -16.69 -4.77 -3.95
C HIS A 164 -16.63 -5.23 -5.42
N GLY A 165 -16.45 -6.53 -5.67
CA GLY A 165 -16.39 -7.09 -7.02
C GLY A 165 -15.11 -6.77 -7.79
N PHE A 166 -14.00 -6.47 -7.10
CA PHE A 166 -12.68 -6.33 -7.74
C PHE A 166 -12.01 -7.68 -8.00
N ILE A 167 -12.41 -8.71 -7.25
CA ILE A 167 -11.95 -10.08 -7.39
C ILE A 167 -13.18 -10.94 -7.63
N GLU A 168 -13.07 -11.87 -8.57
CA GLU A 168 -14.08 -12.90 -8.85
C GLU A 168 -13.56 -14.27 -8.41
N GLU A 169 -14.47 -15.17 -8.02
CA GLU A 169 -14.17 -16.56 -7.62
C GLU A 169 -13.92 -17.49 -8.80
#